data_AF-E1KV39-F1
#
_entry.id   AF-E1KV39-F1
#
_cell.length_a   1.000
_cell.length_b   1.000
_cell.length_c   1.000
_cell.angle_alpha   90.00
_cell.angle_beta   90.00
_cell.angle_gamma   90.00
#
_symmetry.space_group_name_H-M   'P 1'
#
loop_
_entity.id
_entity.type
_entity.pdbx_description
1 polymer ?
#
loop_
_entity_poly.entity_id
_entity_poly.type
_entity_poly.pdbx_seq_one_letter_code
_entity_poly.pdbx_strand_id
1 'polypeptide(L)'
;MKNPIIGILGGSGNIGSKCVEIISEIYPLYATYKNNKKQDTENCTYVQMDIKDLGKVAEFCNQVDILINCAGASYKNGEKIAKIASECNIPYIDPSGESFLEDKIKEELDNNIFVLSSGYFPGLSGIMASYACSCLKNVDSISGFNVSEEIPSKSAIEDFVLTNLSGFGKALYYYKNGELVYEDGIKFVNVNGDIYKLSNYITKEFLRVAEKFNVNTANWFNQIYDDKVIRKMQEIVLKSDKFEGSYSKDIDNIISFFKANVSKNNFNKLIISAKNSMENIEIEVESKESSTMSAVICSNLVKKILEKNYKNGLYYSMDILDFKDIERDLILKNVKVNIKKEKKEYEEGVL
;
A
#
# COMPACT_ATOMS: atom_id res chain seq x y z
N MET A 1 12.03 29.72 10.26
CA MET A 1 10.82 28.88 10.31
C MET A 1 11.17 27.65 11.14
N LYS A 2 10.28 27.17 12.01
CA LYS A 2 10.52 25.95 12.79
C LYS A 2 10.59 24.76 11.82
N ASN A 3 11.56 23.86 11.99
CA ASN A 3 11.57 22.61 11.22
C ASN A 3 10.34 21.78 11.60
N PRO A 4 9.57 21.27 10.62
CA PRO A 4 8.39 20.45 10.90
C PRO A 4 8.81 19.16 11.60
N ILE A 5 8.03 18.76 12.59
CA ILE A 5 8.22 17.53 13.38
C ILE A 5 7.29 16.45 12.84
N ILE A 6 7.85 15.30 12.49
CA ILE A 6 7.08 14.19 11.92
C ILE A 6 6.66 13.22 13.04
N GLY A 7 5.39 12.86 13.10
CA GLY A 7 4.88 11.82 14.00
C GLY A 7 4.76 10.47 13.29
N ILE A 8 5.31 9.41 13.87
CA ILE A 8 5.17 8.04 13.34
C ILE A 8 4.58 7.14 14.41
N LEU A 9 3.33 6.72 14.24
CA LEU A 9 2.74 5.69 15.08
C LEU A 9 3.28 4.32 14.67
N GLY A 10 3.69 3.49 15.63
CA GLY A 10 4.25 2.17 15.31
C GLY A 10 5.66 2.23 14.70
N GLY A 11 6.43 3.25 15.05
CA GLY A 11 7.81 3.48 14.60
C GLY A 11 8.80 2.35 14.92
N SER A 12 8.50 1.45 15.87
CA SER A 12 9.31 0.25 16.10
C SER A 12 8.98 -0.92 15.17
N GLY A 13 7.88 -0.86 14.40
CA GLY A 13 7.41 -1.92 13.49
C GLY A 13 8.13 -1.93 12.14
N ASN A 14 7.76 -2.89 11.26
CA ASN A 14 8.45 -3.10 9.98
C ASN A 14 8.44 -1.85 9.10
N ILE A 15 7.27 -1.29 8.78
CA ILE A 15 7.16 -0.06 7.96
C ILE A 15 7.65 1.15 8.75
N GLY A 16 7.12 1.35 9.97
CA GLY A 16 7.40 2.54 10.78
C GLY A 16 8.89 2.74 11.02
N SER A 17 9.66 1.67 11.25
CA SER A 17 11.09 1.80 11.46
C SER A 17 11.87 2.18 10.22
N LYS A 18 11.45 1.73 9.03
CA LYS A 18 12.01 2.18 7.76
C LYS A 18 11.63 3.63 7.46
N CYS A 19 10.43 4.08 7.83
CA CYS A 19 10.08 5.50 7.79
C CYS A 19 10.99 6.32 8.72
N VAL A 20 11.25 5.85 9.95
CA VAL A 20 12.19 6.52 10.87
C VAL A 20 13.59 6.63 10.24
N GLU A 21 14.11 5.53 9.68
CA GLU A 21 15.41 5.51 9.02
C GLU A 21 15.51 6.56 7.89
N ILE A 22 14.48 6.69 7.05
CA ILE A 22 14.49 7.62 5.90
C ILE A 22 14.24 9.07 6.32
N ILE A 23 13.25 9.30 7.19
CA ILE A 23 12.77 10.65 7.52
C ILE A 23 13.71 11.37 8.48
N SER A 24 14.35 10.65 9.42
CA SER A 24 15.28 11.25 10.39
C SER A 24 16.57 11.80 9.77
N GLU A 25 16.86 11.47 8.51
CA GLU A 25 17.92 12.09 7.71
C GLU A 25 17.60 13.56 7.36
N ILE A 26 16.33 13.98 7.42
CA ILE A 26 15.84 15.25 6.87
C ILE A 26 15.05 16.06 7.89
N TYR A 27 14.23 15.41 8.72
CA TYR A 27 13.33 16.07 9.66
C TYR A 27 13.46 15.49 11.07
N PRO A 28 13.29 16.31 12.13
CA PRO A 28 13.10 15.79 13.47
C PRO A 28 11.78 15.01 13.54
N LEU A 29 11.75 13.92 14.32
CA LEU A 29 10.57 13.08 14.43
C LEU A 29 10.36 12.48 15.81
N TYR A 30 9.10 12.16 16.10
CA TYR A 30 8.68 11.33 17.22
C TYR A 30 8.13 10.00 16.71
N ALA A 31 8.62 8.90 17.27
CA ALA A 31 8.29 7.55 16.83
C ALA A 31 7.71 6.76 18.01
N THR A 32 6.57 6.09 17.82
CA THR A 32 5.94 5.36 18.94
C THR A 32 6.24 3.87 18.93
N TYR A 33 6.29 3.27 20.11
CA TYR A 33 6.45 1.84 20.28
C TYR A 33 5.57 1.33 21.42
N LYS A 34 5.12 0.08 21.35
CA LYS A 34 4.35 -0.54 22.43
C LYS A 34 5.26 -1.24 23.45
N ASN A 35 6.00 -2.23 22.97
CA ASN A 35 6.84 -3.10 23.81
C ASN A 35 8.34 -3.03 23.44
N ASN A 36 8.65 -2.82 22.16
CA ASN A 36 10.02 -2.92 21.64
C ASN A 36 10.62 -1.51 21.53
N LYS A 37 11.18 -1.01 22.63
CA LYS A 37 11.90 0.26 22.61
C LYS A 37 13.09 0.18 21.65
N LYS A 38 13.24 1.19 20.81
CA LYS A 38 14.48 1.45 20.05
C LYS A 38 15.22 2.62 20.69
N GLN A 39 16.52 2.72 20.42
CA GLN A 39 17.34 3.79 20.96
C GLN A 39 17.00 5.11 20.26
N ASP A 40 16.91 6.18 21.05
CA ASP A 40 16.76 7.54 20.53
C ASP A 40 18.01 7.93 19.71
N THR A 41 17.80 8.76 18.70
CA THR A 41 18.88 9.38 17.92
C THR A 41 18.76 10.90 18.05
N GLU A 42 19.72 11.64 17.49
CA GLU A 42 19.69 13.11 17.48
C GLU A 42 18.38 13.66 16.88
N ASN A 43 17.84 12.99 15.85
CA ASN A 43 16.64 13.42 15.14
C ASN A 43 15.39 12.57 15.41
N CYS A 44 15.45 11.60 16.32
CA CYS A 44 14.33 10.71 16.62
C CYS A 44 14.21 10.43 18.12
N THR A 45 13.06 10.79 18.71
CA THR A 45 12.70 10.37 20.07
C THR A 45 11.63 9.30 20.04
N TYR A 46 11.88 8.18 20.73
CA TYR A 46 10.92 7.10 20.87
C TYR A 46 10.01 7.28 22.08
N VAL A 47 8.70 7.25 21.84
CA VAL A 47 7.65 7.41 22.87
C VAL A 47 6.91 6.09 23.07
N GLN A 48 6.89 5.59 24.31
CA GLN A 48 6.10 4.39 24.60
C GLN A 48 4.60 4.73 24.57
N MET A 49 3.82 4.01 23.77
CA MET A 49 2.39 4.26 23.64
C MET A 49 1.61 3.01 23.25
N ASP A 50 0.46 2.80 23.87
CA ASP A 50 -0.58 1.91 23.34
C ASP A 50 -1.57 2.76 22.55
N ILE A 51 -1.69 2.53 21.24
CA ILE A 51 -2.58 3.32 20.36
C ILE A 51 -4.07 3.18 20.68
N LYS A 52 -4.43 2.26 21.59
CA LYS A 52 -5.80 2.17 22.13
C LYS A 52 -6.11 3.28 23.13
N ASP A 53 -5.08 3.91 23.70
CA ASP A 53 -5.20 5.08 24.58
C ASP A 53 -5.32 6.34 23.71
N LEU A 54 -6.54 6.63 23.26
CA LEU A 54 -6.81 7.73 22.33
C LEU A 54 -6.44 9.11 22.89
N GLY A 55 -6.50 9.29 24.22
CA GLY A 55 -6.05 10.52 24.87
C GLY A 55 -4.57 10.76 24.64
N LYS A 56 -3.74 9.73 24.82
CA LYS A 56 -2.30 9.82 24.51
C LYS A 56 -2.01 9.98 23.02
N VAL A 57 -2.82 9.38 22.15
CA VAL A 57 -2.70 9.62 20.70
C VAL A 57 -2.96 11.10 20.39
N ALA A 58 -3.97 11.72 20.99
CA ALA A 58 -4.24 13.15 20.81
C ALA A 58 -3.11 14.03 21.39
N GLU A 59 -2.60 13.72 22.59
CA GLU A 59 -1.44 14.41 23.16
C GLU A 59 -0.19 14.31 22.27
N PHE A 60 0.01 13.16 21.63
CA PHE A 60 1.09 12.96 20.66
C PHE A 60 0.87 13.77 19.38
N CYS A 61 -0.35 13.78 18.84
CA CYS A 61 -0.68 14.54 17.63
C CYS A 61 -0.48 16.05 17.81
N ASN A 62 -0.76 16.59 18.99
CA ASN A 62 -0.51 18.01 19.30
C ASN A 62 0.98 18.42 19.32
N GLN A 63 1.90 17.46 19.24
CA GLN A 63 3.35 17.71 19.28
C GLN A 63 4.04 17.59 17.92
N VAL A 64 3.30 17.21 16.89
CA VAL A 64 3.83 16.94 15.54
C VAL A 64 3.07 17.76 14.51
N ASP A 65 3.65 17.92 13.33
CA ASP A 65 3.07 18.71 12.23
C ASP A 65 2.43 17.83 11.15
N ILE A 66 2.73 16.53 11.13
CA ILE A 66 2.18 15.52 10.22
C ILE A 66 2.26 14.14 10.87
N LEU A 67 1.25 13.29 10.65
CA LEU A 67 1.15 11.97 11.25
C LEU A 67 1.19 10.86 10.20
N ILE A 68 2.08 9.89 10.40
CA ILE A 68 2.10 8.62 9.66
C ILE A 68 1.62 7.50 10.59
N ASN A 69 0.52 6.85 10.23
CA ASN A 69 -0.04 5.74 11.00
C ASN A 69 0.52 4.39 10.54
N CYS A 70 1.66 3.97 11.08
CA CYS A 70 2.21 2.62 10.87
C CYS A 70 1.82 1.62 11.98
N ALA A 71 0.85 1.95 12.85
CA ALA A 71 0.46 1.16 14.01
C ALA A 71 -0.71 0.20 13.72
N GLY A 72 -0.72 -0.43 12.56
CA GLY A 72 -1.81 -1.28 12.09
C GLY A 72 -2.21 -2.41 13.07
N ALA A 73 -3.38 -3.03 12.92
CA ALA A 73 -4.25 -2.98 11.74
C ALA A 73 -5.00 -1.65 11.57
N SER A 74 -4.92 -1.05 10.38
CA SER A 74 -5.64 0.19 10.03
C SER A 74 -7.16 -0.02 10.11
N TYR A 75 -7.66 -1.21 9.77
CA TYR A 75 -9.08 -1.54 9.90
C TYR A 75 -9.66 -1.30 11.31
N LYS A 76 -8.86 -1.55 12.35
CA LYS A 76 -9.29 -1.42 13.75
C LYS A 76 -9.20 -0.01 14.29
N ASN A 77 -8.13 0.70 13.94
CA ASN A 77 -7.74 1.92 14.64
C ASN A 77 -7.64 3.14 13.71
N GLY A 78 -7.55 2.93 12.39
CA GLY A 78 -7.32 3.98 11.39
C GLY A 78 -8.35 5.09 11.45
N GLU A 79 -9.65 4.76 11.56
CA GLU A 79 -10.72 5.77 11.69
C GLU A 79 -10.50 6.71 12.87
N LYS A 80 -10.30 6.15 14.06
CA LYS A 80 -10.16 6.95 15.29
C LYS A 80 -8.91 7.82 15.24
N ILE A 81 -7.81 7.29 14.71
CA ILE A 81 -6.55 8.03 14.60
C ILE A 81 -6.66 9.13 13.54
N ALA A 82 -7.31 8.86 12.40
CA ALA A 82 -7.55 9.86 11.36
C ALA A 82 -8.40 11.02 11.88
N LYS A 83 -9.45 10.73 12.66
CA LYS A 83 -10.29 11.75 13.32
C LYS A 83 -9.49 12.61 14.29
N ILE A 84 -8.67 12.00 15.14
CA ILE A 84 -7.77 12.72 16.05
C ILE A 84 -6.78 13.62 15.28
N ALA A 85 -6.19 13.12 14.19
CA ALA A 85 -5.31 13.92 13.35
C ALA A 85 -6.05 15.14 12.74
N SER A 86 -7.31 14.96 12.34
CA SER A 86 -8.17 16.05 11.89
C SER A 86 -8.46 17.08 12.98
N GLU A 87 -8.78 16.65 14.20
CA GLU A 87 -9.02 17.53 15.35
C GLU A 87 -7.77 18.35 15.72
N CYS A 88 -6.59 17.74 15.55
CA CYS A 88 -5.30 18.41 15.71
C CYS A 88 -4.87 19.25 14.49
N ASN A 89 -5.63 19.24 13.39
CA ASN A 89 -5.30 19.93 12.13
C ASN A 89 -3.93 19.55 11.55
N ILE A 90 -3.58 18.25 11.60
CA ILE A 90 -2.32 17.74 11.04
C ILE A 90 -2.60 16.72 9.93
N PRO A 91 -1.88 16.78 8.78
CA PRO A 91 -2.07 15.80 7.71
C PRO A 91 -1.88 14.36 8.20
N TYR A 92 -2.71 13.46 7.70
CA TYR A 92 -2.74 12.04 8.06
C TYR A 92 -2.29 11.18 6.88
N ILE A 93 -1.27 10.35 7.07
CA ILE A 93 -0.79 9.38 6.08
C ILE A 93 -0.98 7.97 6.63
N ASP A 94 -1.61 7.07 5.86
CA ASP A 94 -1.80 5.67 6.23
C ASP A 94 -1.29 4.74 5.11
N PRO A 95 -0.23 3.94 5.38
CA PRO A 95 0.31 2.97 4.41
C PRO A 95 -0.73 1.97 3.92
N SER A 96 -1.77 1.72 4.72
CA SER A 96 -2.91 0.89 4.35
C SER A 96 -4.07 1.79 3.98
N GLY A 97 -4.87 2.20 4.98
CA GLY A 97 -5.99 3.14 4.85
C GLY A 97 -6.71 3.04 3.51
N GLU A 98 -7.64 2.10 3.36
CA GLU A 98 -8.26 1.81 2.07
C GLU A 98 -9.65 2.43 1.98
N SER A 99 -10.46 1.97 1.02
CA SER A 99 -11.83 2.48 0.83
C SER A 99 -12.75 2.36 2.05
N PHE A 100 -12.49 1.41 2.95
CA PHE A 100 -13.26 1.32 4.20
C PHE A 100 -13.05 2.58 5.06
N LEU A 101 -11.86 3.18 4.99
CA LEU A 101 -11.51 4.35 5.79
C LEU A 101 -12.06 5.61 5.14
N GLU A 102 -12.00 5.71 3.81
CA GLU A 102 -12.64 6.78 3.02
C GLU A 102 -14.10 7.01 3.42
N ASP A 103 -14.91 5.95 3.54
CA ASP A 103 -16.31 6.09 3.96
C ASP A 103 -16.47 6.57 5.41
N LYS A 104 -15.51 6.25 6.28
CA LYS A 104 -15.54 6.55 7.72
C LYS A 104 -15.01 7.93 8.09
N ILE A 105 -14.27 8.57 7.17
CA ILE A 105 -13.67 9.90 7.37
C ILE A 105 -14.31 11.00 6.51
N LYS A 106 -15.49 10.75 5.94
CA LYS A 106 -16.16 11.68 5.03
C LYS A 106 -16.44 13.05 5.65
N GLU A 107 -16.75 13.09 6.94
CA GLU A 107 -17.09 14.32 7.67
C GLU A 107 -15.85 15.19 7.92
N GLU A 108 -14.67 14.60 7.86
CA GLU A 108 -13.40 15.25 8.16
C GLU A 108 -12.68 15.80 6.92
N LEU A 109 -13.12 15.43 5.70
CA LEU A 109 -12.40 15.73 4.46
C LEU A 109 -12.20 17.23 4.20
N ASP A 110 -13.13 18.09 4.65
CA ASP A 110 -13.00 19.53 4.48
C ASP A 110 -12.04 20.18 5.51
N ASN A 111 -11.69 19.45 6.57
CA ASN A 111 -10.93 19.97 7.70
C ASN A 111 -9.44 19.62 7.64
N ASN A 112 -9.07 18.56 6.92
CA ASN A 112 -7.69 18.06 6.95
C ASN A 112 -7.27 17.36 5.66
N ILE A 113 -5.97 17.12 5.51
CA ILE A 113 -5.40 16.32 4.42
C ILE A 113 -5.29 14.86 4.86
N PHE A 114 -5.89 13.96 4.10
CA PHE A 114 -5.76 12.52 4.29
C PHE A 114 -5.10 11.89 3.08
N VAL A 115 -4.03 11.13 3.31
CA VAL A 115 -3.39 10.32 2.28
C VAL A 115 -3.50 8.85 2.64
N LEU A 116 -4.28 8.16 1.81
CA LEU A 116 -4.66 6.78 1.96
C LEU A 116 -3.89 5.92 0.96
N SER A 117 -3.77 4.61 1.21
CA SER A 117 -3.03 3.68 0.35
C SER A 117 -1.61 4.17 0.09
N SER A 118 -0.82 4.37 1.14
CA SER A 118 0.57 4.85 1.05
C SER A 118 1.65 3.81 1.28
N GLY A 119 1.33 2.55 0.99
CA GLY A 119 2.22 1.42 1.13
C GLY A 119 2.78 0.95 -0.21
N TYR A 120 3.33 -0.26 -0.17
CA TYR A 120 3.75 -1.03 -1.34
C TYR A 120 2.54 -1.49 -2.18
N PHE A 121 1.57 -2.14 -1.52
CA PHE A 121 0.31 -2.54 -2.13
C PHE A 121 -0.77 -2.50 -1.05
N PRO A 122 -1.76 -1.60 -1.14
CA PRO A 122 -1.90 -0.54 -2.16
C PRO A 122 -0.90 0.62 -1.99
N GLY A 123 -0.74 1.48 -3.02
CA GLY A 123 0.10 2.67 -3.00
C GLY A 123 1.11 2.74 -4.14
N LEU A 124 2.27 2.09 -4.01
CA LEU A 124 3.27 2.01 -5.08
C LEU A 124 2.68 1.40 -6.36
N SER A 125 1.76 0.45 -6.22
CA SER A 125 0.96 -0.15 -7.28
C SER A 125 0.12 0.86 -8.06
N GLY A 126 -0.65 1.72 -7.37
CA GLY A 126 -1.39 2.80 -8.00
C GLY A 126 -0.50 3.85 -8.67
N ILE A 127 0.65 4.18 -8.06
CA ILE A 127 1.65 5.10 -8.64
C ILE A 127 2.22 4.52 -9.93
N MET A 128 2.65 3.26 -9.91
CA MET A 128 3.17 2.55 -11.08
C MET A 128 2.13 2.47 -12.20
N ALA A 129 0.89 2.10 -11.87
CA ALA A 129 -0.19 2.02 -12.85
C ALA A 129 -0.53 3.38 -13.46
N SER A 130 -0.59 4.43 -12.66
CA SER A 130 -0.81 5.79 -13.15
C SER A 130 0.30 6.26 -14.08
N TYR A 131 1.57 5.99 -13.73
CA TYR A 131 2.72 6.36 -14.57
C TYR A 131 2.78 5.52 -15.86
N ALA A 132 2.47 4.23 -15.81
CA ALA A 132 2.41 3.39 -17.00
C ALA A 132 1.35 3.89 -17.99
N CYS A 133 0.17 4.27 -17.48
CA CYS A 133 -0.90 4.86 -18.29
C CYS A 133 -0.50 6.22 -18.88
N SER A 134 0.10 7.11 -18.08
CA SER A 134 0.46 8.46 -18.52
C SER A 134 1.54 8.47 -19.62
N CYS A 135 2.30 7.38 -19.75
CA CYS A 135 3.27 7.19 -20.83
C CYS A 135 2.62 6.92 -22.20
N LEU A 136 1.30 6.66 -22.26
CA LEU A 136 0.58 6.31 -23.47
C LEU A 136 -0.41 7.40 -23.86
N LYS A 137 -0.61 7.61 -25.18
CA LYS A 137 -1.62 8.57 -25.68
C LYS A 137 -3.05 8.13 -25.38
N ASN A 138 -3.29 6.83 -25.52
CA ASN A 138 -4.54 6.14 -25.16
C ASN A 138 -4.15 4.82 -24.50
N VAL A 139 -5.00 4.31 -23.61
CA VAL A 139 -4.72 3.09 -22.85
C VAL A 139 -5.81 2.06 -23.13
N ASP A 140 -5.48 1.02 -23.90
CA ASP A 140 -6.43 -0.05 -24.18
C ASP A 140 -6.58 -0.96 -22.97
N SER A 141 -5.48 -1.26 -22.28
CA SER A 141 -5.58 -2.06 -21.06
C SER A 141 -4.45 -1.83 -20.09
N ILE A 142 -4.75 -2.06 -18.81
CA ILE A 142 -3.78 -2.18 -17.73
C ILE A 142 -3.90 -3.54 -17.06
N SER A 143 -2.76 -4.08 -16.64
CA SER A 143 -2.73 -5.26 -15.79
C SER A 143 -1.66 -5.14 -14.72
N GLY A 144 -1.91 -5.70 -13.55
CA GLY A 144 -0.96 -5.72 -12.46
C GLY A 144 -1.04 -7.01 -11.66
N PHE A 145 0.07 -7.39 -11.04
CA PHE A 145 0.08 -8.45 -10.04
C PHE A 145 1.23 -8.29 -9.07
N ASN A 146 1.08 -8.89 -7.89
CA ASN A 146 2.13 -9.00 -6.90
C ASN A 146 2.38 -10.47 -6.57
N VAL A 147 3.66 -10.83 -6.41
CA VAL A 147 4.10 -12.12 -5.88
C VAL A 147 5.02 -11.83 -4.70
N SER A 148 4.78 -12.51 -3.58
CA SER A 148 5.56 -12.34 -2.37
C SER A 148 5.86 -13.69 -1.72
N GLU A 149 7.12 -13.86 -1.35
CA GLU A 149 7.61 -14.93 -0.48
C GLU A 149 7.96 -14.39 0.91
N GLU A 150 7.61 -13.12 1.20
CA GLU A 150 7.81 -12.53 2.52
C GLU A 150 6.79 -13.09 3.51
N ILE A 151 7.24 -13.39 4.74
CA ILE A 151 6.35 -13.77 5.83
C ILE A 151 5.56 -12.51 6.25
N PRO A 152 4.23 -12.48 6.11
CA PRO A 152 3.46 -11.30 6.47
C PRO A 152 3.45 -11.08 7.99
N SER A 153 3.35 -9.81 8.40
CA SER A 153 3.15 -9.46 9.81
C SER A 153 1.73 -9.80 10.27
N LYS A 154 1.52 -9.90 11.60
CA LYS A 154 0.17 -10.11 12.16
C LYS A 154 -0.80 -9.03 11.70
N SER A 155 -0.39 -7.75 11.78
CA SER A 155 -1.23 -6.63 11.36
C SER A 155 -1.54 -6.66 9.87
N ALA A 156 -0.61 -7.11 9.02
CA ALA A 156 -0.84 -7.26 7.58
C ALA A 156 -1.86 -8.36 7.25
N ILE A 157 -1.81 -9.50 7.96
CA ILE A 157 -2.85 -10.54 7.82
C ILE A 157 -4.20 -10.02 8.32
N GLU A 158 -4.22 -9.31 9.46
CA GLU A 158 -5.45 -8.71 9.99
C GLU A 158 -6.07 -7.72 9.00
N ASP A 159 -5.29 -6.78 8.47
CA ASP A 159 -5.77 -5.84 7.47
C ASP A 159 -6.24 -6.60 6.23
N PHE A 160 -5.42 -7.49 5.65
CA PHE A 160 -5.82 -8.23 4.45
C PHE A 160 -7.12 -9.02 4.61
N VAL A 161 -7.29 -9.73 5.73
CA VAL A 161 -8.49 -10.55 5.93
C VAL A 161 -9.72 -9.69 6.23
N LEU A 162 -9.58 -8.63 7.04
CA LEU A 162 -10.71 -7.80 7.47
C LEU A 162 -11.11 -6.75 6.41
N THR A 163 -10.17 -6.26 5.60
CA THR A 163 -10.48 -5.33 4.50
C THR A 163 -11.10 -6.05 3.31
N ASN A 164 -10.85 -7.36 3.14
CA ASN A 164 -11.61 -8.19 2.20
C ASN A 164 -13.12 -8.21 2.52
N LEU A 165 -13.51 -8.12 3.80
CA LEU A 165 -14.92 -7.98 4.19
C LEU A 165 -15.50 -6.60 3.88
N SER A 166 -14.63 -5.63 3.66
CA SER A 166 -14.97 -4.20 3.61
C SER A 166 -14.75 -3.59 2.23
N GLY A 167 -14.59 -4.42 1.19
CA GLY A 167 -14.58 -3.99 -0.21
C GLY A 167 -13.25 -3.44 -0.72
N PHE A 168 -12.10 -4.01 -0.30
CA PHE A 168 -10.79 -3.73 -0.90
C PHE A 168 -10.77 -3.98 -2.42
N GLY A 169 -11.38 -5.10 -2.84
CA GLY A 169 -11.58 -5.47 -4.23
C GLY A 169 -12.60 -6.58 -4.39
N LYS A 170 -12.73 -7.09 -5.61
CA LYS A 170 -13.72 -8.11 -5.98
C LYS A 170 -13.03 -9.31 -6.62
N ALA A 171 -13.02 -10.43 -5.91
CA ALA A 171 -12.44 -11.68 -6.37
C ALA A 171 -13.14 -12.21 -7.63
N LEU A 172 -12.36 -12.72 -8.59
CA LEU A 172 -12.81 -13.26 -9.88
C LEU A 172 -13.52 -12.24 -10.77
N TYR A 173 -13.25 -10.94 -10.58
CA TYR A 173 -13.73 -9.89 -11.49
C TYR A 173 -12.57 -9.07 -12.01
N TYR A 174 -12.74 -8.57 -13.23
CA TYR A 174 -11.91 -7.53 -13.83
C TYR A 174 -12.80 -6.40 -14.35
N TYR A 175 -12.21 -5.26 -14.69
CA TYR A 175 -12.94 -4.12 -15.25
C TYR A 175 -12.87 -4.13 -16.77
N LYS A 176 -14.00 -3.85 -17.42
CA LYS A 176 -14.12 -3.69 -18.88
C LYS A 176 -15.16 -2.64 -19.23
N ASN A 177 -14.73 -1.57 -19.90
CA ASN A 177 -15.59 -0.50 -20.44
C ASN A 177 -16.64 0.02 -19.44
N GLY A 178 -16.23 0.33 -18.21
CA GLY A 178 -17.13 0.82 -17.16
C GLY A 178 -17.80 -0.26 -16.30
N GLU A 179 -17.68 -1.53 -16.66
CA GLU A 179 -18.37 -2.63 -15.99
C GLU A 179 -17.41 -3.64 -15.34
N LEU A 180 -17.89 -4.31 -14.30
CA LEU A 180 -17.18 -5.43 -13.68
C LEU A 180 -17.61 -6.75 -14.33
N VAL A 181 -16.65 -7.47 -14.91
CA VAL A 181 -16.88 -8.74 -15.61
C VAL A 181 -16.30 -9.90 -14.81
N TYR A 182 -17.09 -10.95 -14.59
CA TYR A 182 -16.66 -12.17 -13.91
C TYR A 182 -15.72 -13.01 -14.79
N GLU A 183 -14.61 -13.48 -14.23
CA GLU A 183 -13.66 -14.40 -14.85
C GLU A 183 -12.97 -15.28 -13.80
N ASP A 184 -13.24 -16.59 -13.86
CA ASP A 184 -12.64 -17.63 -13.01
C ASP A 184 -11.40 -18.28 -13.66
N GLY A 185 -10.64 -17.48 -14.38
CA GLY A 185 -9.43 -17.91 -15.06
C GLY A 185 -8.24 -17.98 -14.11
N ILE A 186 -7.43 -19.04 -14.24
CA ILE A 186 -6.12 -19.12 -13.59
C ILE A 186 -5.05 -18.69 -14.58
N LYS A 187 -4.25 -17.70 -14.19
CA LYS A 187 -3.07 -17.26 -14.91
C LYS A 187 -1.83 -17.88 -14.27
N PHE A 188 -0.90 -18.35 -15.09
CA PHE A 188 0.40 -18.83 -14.65
C PHE A 188 1.46 -17.80 -15.03
N VAL A 189 2.29 -17.41 -14.06
CA VAL A 189 3.41 -16.50 -14.30
C VAL A 189 4.71 -17.13 -13.81
N ASN A 190 5.79 -16.98 -14.59
CA ASN A 190 7.13 -17.34 -14.14
C ASN A 190 7.74 -16.12 -13.45
N VAL A 191 8.07 -16.25 -12.17
CA VAL A 191 8.78 -15.23 -11.39
C VAL A 191 10.01 -15.88 -10.81
N ASN A 192 11.19 -15.36 -11.19
CA ASN A 192 12.49 -15.81 -10.68
C ASN A 192 12.75 -17.33 -10.86
N GLY A 193 12.14 -17.95 -11.88
CA GLY A 193 12.29 -19.37 -12.19
C GLY A 193 11.11 -20.23 -11.72
N ASP A 194 10.31 -19.75 -10.78
CA ASP A 194 9.17 -20.48 -10.20
C ASP A 194 7.84 -20.08 -10.83
N ILE A 195 6.91 -21.03 -10.91
CA ILE A 195 5.58 -20.82 -11.51
C ILE A 195 4.56 -20.51 -10.41
N TYR A 196 3.94 -19.34 -10.50
CA TYR A 196 2.89 -18.88 -9.60
C TYR A 196 1.53 -18.91 -10.29
N LYS A 197 0.50 -19.33 -9.52
CA LYS A 197 -0.90 -19.30 -9.94
C LYS A 197 -1.55 -18.02 -9.46
N LEU A 198 -2.19 -17.30 -10.36
CA LEU A 198 -2.89 -16.06 -10.07
C LEU A 198 -4.35 -16.14 -10.54
N SER A 199 -5.24 -15.40 -9.87
CA SER A 199 -6.63 -15.20 -10.29
C SER A 199 -6.98 -13.71 -10.25
N ASN A 200 -8.00 -13.31 -11.02
CA ASN A 200 -8.45 -11.92 -10.99
C ASN A 200 -8.95 -11.54 -9.58
N TYR A 201 -8.61 -10.33 -9.18
CA TYR A 201 -9.11 -9.65 -7.99
C TYR A 201 -9.04 -8.15 -8.27
N ILE A 202 -10.03 -7.59 -8.94
CA ILE A 202 -10.00 -6.15 -9.25
C ILE A 202 -10.09 -5.31 -7.97
N THR A 203 -9.16 -4.37 -7.79
CA THR A 203 -9.11 -3.49 -6.61
C THR A 203 -9.71 -2.13 -6.91
N LYS A 204 -10.20 -1.42 -5.89
CA LYS A 204 -10.66 -0.03 -6.05
C LYS A 204 -9.55 0.92 -6.54
N GLU A 205 -8.29 0.66 -6.18
CA GLU A 205 -7.14 1.40 -6.70
C GLU A 205 -7.04 1.28 -8.23
N PHE A 206 -7.20 0.06 -8.77
CA PHE A 206 -7.18 -0.15 -10.22
C PHE A 206 -8.40 0.42 -10.94
N LEU A 207 -9.57 0.42 -10.29
CA LEU A 207 -10.77 1.08 -10.83
C LEU A 207 -10.54 2.59 -10.96
N ARG A 208 -9.96 3.24 -9.95
CA ARG A 208 -9.62 4.67 -10.00
C ARG A 208 -8.63 4.99 -11.12
N VAL A 209 -7.61 4.15 -11.32
CA VAL A 209 -6.68 4.32 -12.45
C VAL A 209 -7.42 4.12 -13.78
N ALA A 210 -8.28 3.10 -13.89
CA ALA A 210 -9.05 2.84 -15.10
C ALA A 210 -9.96 4.03 -15.47
N GLU A 211 -10.65 4.61 -14.48
CA GLU A 211 -11.48 5.80 -14.64
C GLU A 211 -10.66 7.03 -15.03
N LYS A 212 -9.56 7.31 -14.30
CA LYS A 212 -8.68 8.46 -14.52
C LYS A 212 -8.11 8.52 -15.94
N PHE A 213 -7.79 7.35 -16.52
CA PHE A 213 -7.15 7.26 -17.84
C PHE A 213 -8.08 6.74 -18.94
N ASN A 214 -9.39 6.60 -18.67
CA ASN A 214 -10.38 6.05 -19.61
C ASN A 214 -9.93 4.72 -20.24
N VAL A 215 -9.44 3.81 -19.41
CA VAL A 215 -8.91 2.51 -19.86
C VAL A 215 -10.06 1.63 -20.33
N ASN A 216 -9.87 0.81 -21.38
CA ASN A 216 -10.91 -0.13 -21.82
C ASN A 216 -10.97 -1.38 -20.95
N THR A 217 -9.83 -1.90 -20.49
CA THR A 217 -9.77 -3.12 -19.66
C THR A 217 -8.72 -3.01 -18.55
N ALA A 218 -9.09 -3.34 -17.31
CA ALA A 218 -8.17 -3.35 -16.18
C ALA A 218 -8.24 -4.66 -15.40
N ASN A 219 -7.10 -5.30 -15.22
CA ASN A 219 -6.97 -6.54 -14.45
C ASN A 219 -5.97 -6.35 -13.30
N TRP A 220 -6.37 -6.74 -12.10
CA TRP A 220 -5.40 -7.02 -11.04
C TRP A 220 -5.46 -8.50 -10.72
N PHE A 221 -4.31 -9.14 -10.63
CA PHE A 221 -4.21 -10.56 -10.29
C PHE A 221 -3.57 -10.75 -8.92
N ASN A 222 -4.25 -11.50 -8.05
CA ASN A 222 -3.71 -11.93 -6.78
C ASN A 222 -3.13 -13.35 -6.88
N GLN A 223 -2.07 -13.59 -6.13
CA GLN A 223 -1.53 -14.93 -5.91
C GLN A 223 -2.57 -15.82 -5.24
N ILE A 224 -2.75 -17.02 -5.80
CA ILE A 224 -3.56 -18.07 -5.19
C ILE A 224 -2.67 -18.78 -4.17
N TYR A 225 -3.02 -18.64 -2.88
CA TYR A 225 -2.32 -19.32 -1.79
C TYR A 225 -2.79 -20.76 -1.61
N ASP A 226 -2.06 -21.53 -0.80
CA ASP A 226 -2.43 -22.89 -0.41
C ASP A 226 -3.80 -22.93 0.27
N ASP A 227 -4.58 -23.99 0.02
CA ASP A 227 -5.91 -24.21 0.59
C ASP A 227 -5.95 -24.06 2.12
N LYS A 228 -4.86 -24.44 2.82
CA LYS A 228 -4.76 -24.28 4.27
C LYS A 228 -4.78 -22.82 4.70
N VAL A 229 -4.11 -21.95 3.95
CA VAL A 229 -4.09 -20.49 4.19
C VAL A 229 -5.48 -19.92 3.93
N ILE A 230 -6.08 -20.28 2.78
CA ILE A 230 -7.41 -19.81 2.39
C ILE A 230 -8.48 -20.19 3.43
N ARG A 231 -8.49 -21.47 3.87
CA ARG A 231 -9.42 -21.95 4.91
C ARG A 231 -9.26 -21.16 6.21
N LYS A 232 -8.03 -20.87 6.63
CA LYS A 232 -7.79 -20.08 7.85
C LYS A 232 -8.27 -18.64 7.70
N MET A 233 -8.08 -18.02 6.55
CA MET A 233 -8.62 -16.68 6.28
C MET A 233 -10.15 -16.67 6.36
N GLN A 234 -10.83 -17.69 5.80
CA GLN A 234 -12.28 -17.84 5.91
C GLN A 234 -12.76 -18.05 7.35
N GLU A 235 -12.03 -18.83 8.16
CA GLU A 235 -12.35 -18.99 9.59
C GLU A 235 -12.25 -17.67 10.37
N ILE A 236 -11.25 -16.83 10.05
CA ILE A 236 -11.10 -15.51 10.67
C ILE A 236 -12.31 -14.63 10.34
N VAL A 237 -12.71 -14.59 9.06
CA VAL A 237 -13.90 -13.86 8.59
C VAL A 237 -15.16 -14.27 9.39
N LEU A 238 -15.42 -15.57 9.50
CA LEU A 238 -16.59 -16.07 10.23
C LEU A 238 -16.57 -15.73 11.73
N LYS A 239 -15.37 -15.57 12.32
CA LYS A 239 -15.21 -15.18 13.73
C LYS A 239 -15.32 -13.68 13.93
N SER A 240 -14.87 -12.86 12.96
CA SER A 240 -14.99 -11.41 13.04
C SER A 240 -16.43 -10.94 12.94
N ASP A 241 -17.23 -11.57 12.09
CA ASP A 241 -18.65 -11.21 11.90
C ASP A 241 -19.52 -11.52 13.13
N LYS A 242 -19.07 -12.44 14.00
CA LYS A 242 -19.78 -12.86 15.21
C LYS A 242 -19.35 -12.13 16.48
N PHE A 243 -18.46 -11.12 16.40
CA PHE A 243 -18.01 -10.28 17.53
C PHE A 243 -17.52 -10.98 18.82
N GLU A 244 -17.35 -12.31 18.85
CA GLU A 244 -17.03 -13.05 20.09
C GLU A 244 -15.74 -13.90 20.03
N GLY A 245 -15.08 -14.01 18.86
CA GLY A 245 -13.92 -14.89 18.70
C GLY A 245 -12.55 -14.19 18.72
N SER A 246 -11.65 -14.62 19.62
CA SER A 246 -10.21 -14.33 19.45
C SER A 246 -9.64 -15.14 18.29
N TYR A 247 -9.34 -14.47 17.18
CA TYR A 247 -8.73 -15.07 15.97
C TYR A 247 -7.19 -14.93 15.94
N SER A 248 -6.57 -14.50 17.04
CA SER A 248 -5.10 -14.36 17.13
C SER A 248 -4.37 -15.67 16.86
N LYS A 249 -4.92 -16.80 17.30
CA LYS A 249 -4.33 -18.13 17.05
C LYS A 249 -4.40 -18.51 15.56
N ASP A 250 -5.44 -18.08 14.85
CA ASP A 250 -5.58 -18.36 13.42
C ASP A 250 -4.59 -17.55 12.59
N ILE A 251 -4.34 -16.29 12.97
CA ILE A 251 -3.26 -15.48 12.39
C ILE A 251 -1.91 -16.14 12.61
N ASP A 252 -1.64 -16.61 13.84
CA ASP A 252 -0.37 -17.30 14.15
C ASP A 252 -0.20 -18.59 13.33
N ASN A 253 -1.30 -19.29 13.05
CA ASN A 253 -1.30 -20.45 12.16
C ASN A 253 -1.04 -20.08 10.69
N ILE A 254 -1.62 -18.99 10.19
CA ILE A 254 -1.31 -18.51 8.84
C ILE A 254 0.19 -18.19 8.73
N ILE A 255 0.75 -17.47 9.70
CA ILE A 255 2.19 -17.16 9.72
C ILE A 255 3.04 -18.43 9.74
N SER A 256 2.64 -19.47 10.47
CA SER A 256 3.37 -20.73 10.50
C SER A 256 3.32 -21.48 9.15
N PHE A 257 2.20 -21.41 8.43
CA PHE A 257 2.10 -21.94 7.08
C PHE A 257 2.98 -21.21 6.08
N PHE A 258 3.03 -19.87 6.14
CA PHE A 258 3.99 -19.10 5.35
C PHE A 258 5.43 -19.55 5.65
N LYS A 259 5.81 -19.58 6.95
CA LYS A 259 7.14 -20.04 7.41
C LYS A 259 7.55 -21.42 6.91
N ALA A 260 6.60 -22.35 6.80
CA ALA A 260 6.87 -23.70 6.33
C ALA A 260 7.15 -23.78 4.82
N ASN A 261 6.69 -22.79 4.06
CA ASN A 261 6.75 -22.76 2.60
C ASN A 261 7.70 -21.70 2.03
N VAL A 262 8.35 -20.90 2.88
CA VAL A 262 9.28 -19.85 2.44
C VAL A 262 10.41 -20.48 1.62
N SER A 263 10.50 -20.11 0.35
CA SER A 263 11.67 -20.41 -0.47
C SER A 263 12.93 -19.80 0.17
N LYS A 264 14.14 -20.31 -0.12
CA LYS A 264 15.38 -19.78 0.48
C LYS A 264 15.63 -18.28 0.21
N ASN A 265 14.88 -17.66 -0.70
CA ASN A 265 15.06 -16.28 -1.12
C ASN A 265 13.78 -15.46 -0.85
N ASN A 266 13.78 -14.66 0.21
CA ASN A 266 12.71 -13.69 0.46
C ASN A 266 12.70 -12.61 -0.63
N PHE A 267 11.56 -12.43 -1.30
CA PHE A 267 11.35 -11.33 -2.23
C PHE A 267 9.88 -10.90 -2.25
N ASN A 268 9.68 -9.68 -2.71
CA ASN A 268 8.41 -9.08 -3.08
C ASN A 268 8.59 -8.48 -4.46
N LYS A 269 7.75 -8.89 -5.40
CA LYS A 269 7.80 -8.44 -6.79
C LYS A 269 6.44 -7.92 -7.21
N LEU A 270 6.41 -6.69 -7.72
CA LEU A 270 5.23 -6.04 -8.24
C LEU A 270 5.50 -5.68 -9.70
N ILE A 271 4.60 -6.14 -10.58
CA ILE A 271 4.68 -5.91 -12.02
C ILE A 271 3.39 -5.25 -12.48
N ILE A 272 3.52 -4.16 -13.23
CA ILE A 272 2.44 -3.44 -13.87
C ILE A 272 2.73 -3.32 -15.36
N SER A 273 1.74 -3.59 -16.20
CA SER A 273 1.80 -3.36 -17.65
C SER A 273 0.60 -2.52 -18.10
N ALA A 274 0.87 -1.45 -18.83
CA ALA A 274 -0.13 -0.68 -19.57
C ALA A 274 0.18 -0.77 -21.06
N LYS A 275 -0.85 -0.96 -21.90
CA LYS A 275 -0.66 -1.11 -23.34
C LYS A 275 -1.75 -0.45 -24.15
N ASN A 276 -1.39 -0.10 -25.38
CA ASN A 276 -2.32 0.17 -26.47
C ASN A 276 -1.97 -0.69 -27.70
N SER A 277 -2.64 -0.44 -28.82
CA SER A 277 -2.43 -1.17 -30.08
C SER A 277 -0.97 -1.20 -30.57
N MET A 278 -0.19 -0.16 -30.25
CA MET A 278 1.17 0.07 -30.74
C MET A 278 2.26 -0.06 -29.66
N GLU A 279 1.96 0.26 -28.42
CA GLU A 279 2.94 0.48 -27.35
C GLU A 279 2.61 -0.35 -26.10
N ASN A 280 3.64 -0.86 -25.43
CA ASN A 280 3.53 -1.53 -24.13
C ASN A 280 4.56 -0.92 -23.15
N ILE A 281 4.09 -0.55 -21.96
CA ILE A 281 4.90 -0.04 -20.86
C ILE A 281 4.79 -1.05 -19.73
N GLU A 282 5.91 -1.70 -19.39
CA GLU A 282 6.00 -2.62 -18.25
C GLU A 282 6.94 -2.03 -17.20
N ILE A 283 6.48 -2.03 -15.95
CA ILE A 283 7.25 -1.58 -14.79
C ILE A 283 7.30 -2.73 -13.81
N GLU A 284 8.52 -3.06 -13.39
CA GLU A 284 8.81 -4.10 -12.42
C GLU A 284 9.57 -3.46 -11.26
N VAL A 285 9.11 -3.71 -10.04
CA VAL A 285 9.85 -3.40 -8.81
C VAL A 285 10.01 -4.66 -7.97
N GLU A 286 11.21 -4.86 -7.44
CA GLU A 286 11.54 -6.02 -6.61
C GLU A 286 12.38 -5.61 -5.40
N SER A 287 11.99 -6.09 -4.22
CA SER A 287 12.71 -5.87 -2.96
C SER A 287 12.64 -7.10 -2.07
N LYS A 288 13.61 -7.29 -1.19
CA LYS A 288 13.55 -8.32 -0.14
C LYS A 288 12.50 -8.01 0.92
N GLU A 289 12.21 -6.73 1.14
CA GLU A 289 11.33 -6.22 2.18
C GLU A 289 10.28 -5.29 1.56
N SER A 290 9.00 -5.65 1.67
CA SER A 290 7.89 -4.80 1.23
C SER A 290 7.79 -3.51 2.07
N SER A 291 8.20 -3.58 3.34
CA SER A 291 8.24 -2.45 4.26
C SER A 291 9.14 -1.31 3.80
N THR A 292 10.28 -1.63 3.15
CA THR A 292 11.18 -0.63 2.56
C THR A 292 10.48 0.16 1.45
N MET A 293 9.76 -0.52 0.56
CA MET A 293 8.99 0.14 -0.49
C MET A 293 7.88 1.02 0.09
N SER A 294 7.10 0.51 1.06
CA SER A 294 6.08 1.32 1.77
C SER A 294 6.67 2.57 2.43
N ALA A 295 7.84 2.44 3.06
CA ALA A 295 8.49 3.56 3.73
C ALA A 295 8.99 4.64 2.77
N VAL A 296 9.49 4.24 1.58
CA VAL A 296 9.86 5.21 0.52
C VAL A 296 8.64 6.01 0.08
N ILE A 297 7.48 5.37 -0.09
CA ILE A 297 6.23 6.06 -0.43
C ILE A 297 5.83 7.06 0.66
N CYS A 298 5.70 6.58 1.91
CA CYS A 298 5.33 7.43 3.04
C CYS A 298 6.27 8.64 3.22
N SER A 299 7.57 8.41 3.10
CA SER A 299 8.58 9.48 3.27
C SER A 299 8.50 10.51 2.16
N ASN A 300 8.23 10.10 0.91
CA ASN A 300 8.06 11.02 -0.20
C ASN A 300 6.75 11.82 -0.12
N LEU A 301 5.69 11.22 0.42
CA LEU A 301 4.45 11.95 0.71
C LEU A 301 4.67 13.06 1.73
N VAL A 302 5.40 12.78 2.82
CA VAL A 302 5.78 13.80 3.81
C VAL A 302 6.49 14.97 3.12
N LYS A 303 7.53 14.70 2.32
CA LYS A 303 8.24 15.74 1.57
C LYS A 303 7.29 16.57 0.71
N LYS A 304 6.47 15.93 -0.12
CA LYS A 304 5.56 16.63 -1.04
C LYS A 304 4.51 17.46 -0.31
N ILE A 305 3.93 16.96 0.78
CA ILE A 305 2.92 17.68 1.58
C ILE A 305 3.53 18.90 2.25
N LEU A 306 4.80 18.82 2.70
CA LEU A 306 5.50 19.96 3.28
C LEU A 306 5.98 20.98 2.23
N GLU A 307 6.32 20.53 1.03
CA GLU A 307 6.78 21.39 -0.08
C GLU A 307 5.65 22.13 -0.79
N LYS A 308 4.44 21.57 -0.80
CA LYS A 308 3.28 22.11 -1.55
C LYS A 308 2.09 22.32 -0.63
N ASN A 309 1.35 23.40 -0.90
CA ASN A 309 0.10 23.66 -0.20
C ASN A 309 -1.06 22.87 -0.84
N TYR A 310 -1.34 21.68 -0.33
CA TYR A 310 -2.53 20.91 -0.72
C TYR A 310 -3.78 21.48 -0.05
N LYS A 311 -4.93 21.37 -0.72
CA LYS A 311 -6.21 21.65 -0.08
C LYS A 311 -6.56 20.48 0.85
N ASN A 312 -7.38 20.76 1.85
CA ASN A 312 -8.02 19.70 2.63
C ASN A 312 -8.79 18.77 1.68
N GLY A 313 -8.75 17.48 1.99
CA GLY A 313 -9.40 16.46 1.20
C GLY A 313 -8.73 15.10 1.33
N LEU A 314 -9.31 14.15 0.60
CA LEU A 314 -8.80 12.80 0.45
C LEU A 314 -7.91 12.71 -0.79
N TYR A 315 -6.72 12.14 -0.59
CA TYR A 315 -5.77 11.81 -1.64
C TYR A 315 -5.33 10.35 -1.52
N TYR A 316 -4.96 9.77 -2.65
CA TYR A 316 -4.17 8.55 -2.70
C TYR A 316 -2.73 8.89 -3.09
N SER A 317 -1.81 7.96 -2.85
CA SER A 317 -0.40 8.19 -3.18
C SER A 317 -0.17 8.54 -4.65
N MET A 318 -0.97 7.98 -5.56
CA MET A 318 -0.92 8.25 -7.00
C MET A 318 -1.49 9.62 -7.43
N ASP A 319 -2.12 10.35 -6.51
CA ASP A 319 -2.59 11.72 -6.75
C ASP A 319 -1.51 12.75 -6.41
N ILE A 320 -0.55 12.37 -5.57
CA ILE A 320 0.51 13.24 -5.04
C ILE A 320 1.87 12.93 -5.66
N LEU A 321 2.18 11.64 -5.84
CA LEU A 321 3.49 11.16 -6.30
C LEU A 321 3.44 10.72 -7.75
N ASP A 322 4.46 11.11 -8.51
CA ASP A 322 4.79 10.51 -9.79
C ASP A 322 5.86 9.42 -9.59
N PHE A 323 5.80 8.34 -10.37
CA PHE A 323 6.78 7.26 -10.28
C PHE A 323 8.21 7.75 -10.53
N LYS A 324 8.40 8.71 -11.44
CA LYS A 324 9.71 9.29 -11.74
C LYS A 324 10.33 10.03 -10.56
N ASP A 325 9.49 10.61 -9.70
CA ASP A 325 9.95 11.33 -8.51
C ASP A 325 10.49 10.36 -7.45
N ILE A 326 9.94 9.15 -7.36
CA ILE A 326 10.29 8.17 -6.32
C ILE A 326 11.25 7.07 -6.80
N GLU A 327 11.43 6.89 -8.11
CA GLU A 327 12.30 5.86 -8.71
C GLU A 327 13.71 5.89 -8.11
N ARG A 328 14.30 7.10 -7.99
CA ARG A 328 15.64 7.27 -7.42
C ARG A 328 15.69 6.83 -5.95
N ASP A 329 14.70 7.22 -5.15
CA ASP A 329 14.64 6.90 -3.73
C ASP A 329 14.46 5.38 -3.51
N LEU A 330 13.69 4.71 -4.37
CA LEU A 330 13.56 3.25 -4.40
C LEU A 330 14.93 2.59 -4.65
N ILE A 331 15.65 3.02 -5.70
CA ILE A 331 16.96 2.47 -6.05
C ILE A 331 17.98 2.68 -4.92
N LEU A 332 18.01 3.87 -4.31
CA LEU A 332 18.90 4.18 -3.18
C LEU A 332 18.64 3.30 -1.95
N LYS A 333 17.43 2.75 -1.81
CA LYS A 333 17.08 1.80 -0.75
C LYS A 333 17.11 0.35 -1.22
N ASN A 334 17.90 0.07 -2.26
CA ASN A 334 18.16 -1.27 -2.82
C ASN A 334 16.92 -1.99 -3.38
N VAL A 335 15.90 -1.23 -3.79
CA VAL A 335 14.78 -1.76 -4.57
C VAL A 335 15.22 -1.81 -6.02
N LYS A 336 15.14 -3.00 -6.65
CA LYS A 336 15.37 -3.12 -8.08
C LYS A 336 14.19 -2.52 -8.81
N VAL A 337 14.45 -1.66 -9.79
CA VAL A 337 13.43 -1.03 -10.63
C VAL A 337 13.80 -1.29 -12.08
N ASN A 338 12.85 -1.76 -12.87
CA ASN A 338 13.01 -1.96 -14.30
C ASN A 338 11.79 -1.44 -15.05
N ILE A 339 12.03 -0.63 -16.09
CA ILE A 339 10.98 -0.07 -16.94
C ILE A 339 11.28 -0.48 -18.38
N LYS A 340 10.39 -1.24 -19.00
CA LYS A 340 10.47 -1.60 -20.42
C LYS A 340 9.42 -0.82 -21.20
N LYS A 341 9.83 -0.31 -22.36
CA LYS A 341 8.94 0.32 -23.34
C LYS A 341 9.13 -0.40 -24.66
N GLU A 342 8.07 -1.00 -25.16
CA GLU A 342 8.06 -1.72 -26.44
C GLU A 342 7.13 -0.98 -27.41
N LYS A 343 7.57 -0.84 -28.67
CA LYS A 343 6.79 -0.29 -29.76
C LYS A 343 6.71 -1.31 -30.88
N LYS A 344 5.52 -1.52 -31.45
CA LYS A 344 5.39 -2.24 -32.71
C LYS A 344 5.92 -1.34 -33.83
N GLU A 345 6.98 -1.77 -34.50
CA GLU A 345 7.38 -1.21 -35.78
C GLU A 345 6.40 -1.73 -36.85
N TYR A 346 5.82 -0.82 -37.63
CA TYR A 346 5.19 -1.22 -38.88
C TYR A 346 6.32 -1.45 -39.87
N GLU A 347 6.48 -2.68 -40.36
CA GLU A 347 7.13 -2.87 -41.65
C GLU A 347 6.28 -2.11 -42.66
N GLU A 348 6.79 -0.98 -43.19
CA GLU A 348 6.23 -0.37 -44.38
C GLU A 348 6.24 -1.45 -45.46
N GLY A 349 5.06 -1.96 -45.77
CA GLY A 349 4.87 -2.91 -46.86
C GLY A 349 5.50 -2.32 -48.11
N VAL A 350 6.48 -3.03 -48.65
CA VAL A 350 7.00 -2.80 -49.99
C VAL A 350 5.81 -2.90 -50.94
N LEU A 351 5.38 -1.73 -51.45
CA LEU A 351 4.36 -1.59 -52.49
C LEU A 351 4.87 -2.14 -53.83
#